data_AF-A0A3N5LPC1-F1
#
_entry.id   AF-A0A3N5LPC1-F1
#
_cell.length_a   1.000
_cell.length_b   1.000
_cell.length_c   1.000
_cell.angle_alpha   90.00
_cell.angle_beta   90.00
_cell.angle_gamma   90.00
#
_symmetry.space_group_name_H-M   'P 1'
#
loop_
_entity.id
_entity.type
_entity.pdbx_description
1 polymer ?
#
loop_
_entity_poly.entity_id
_entity_poly.type
_entity_poly.pdbx_seq_one_letter_code
_entity_poly.pdbx_strand_id
1 'polypeptide(L)'
;MKLRILQALVLLGAAGAATISVQGQQPVFYERVPLVLTLDDSPGYAIGSDSQGTYEDGVDGVEACLDSNGNMVLNLAGTRTRTVFFDLSQPYLPSGPNNLPAAGLQERVWMGSAMLDPNNKAPLQNMLIGSSQCMRLIWHFTLNDKKRTQWRIGYRRAELVEVEQSGHVVVTRVDEDTWVLESATPSLPGCQGNPNVAKITDTPTVGKTLITDHGYYVVPFRLVATRRLP
;
A
#
# COMPACT_ATOMS: atom_id res chain seq x y z
N MET A 1 50.32 -72.24 30.35
CA MET A 1 49.20 -71.38 30.78
C MET A 1 49.37 -70.04 30.07
N LYS A 2 48.52 -69.73 29.08
CA LYS A 2 48.79 -68.77 27.99
C LYS A 2 48.33 -67.34 28.34
N LEU A 3 49.22 -66.38 28.09
CA LEU A 3 48.98 -64.94 27.99
C LEU A 3 47.94 -64.62 26.89
N ARG A 4 46.99 -63.71 27.14
CA ARG A 4 46.25 -62.98 26.10
C ARG A 4 45.95 -61.54 26.52
N ILE A 5 46.38 -60.65 25.63
CA ILE A 5 46.14 -59.20 25.48
C ILE A 5 44.69 -58.96 25.01
N LEU A 6 44.07 -57.82 25.34
CA LEU A 6 43.16 -57.02 24.48
C LEU A 6 42.77 -55.72 25.23
N GLN A 7 43.39 -54.57 24.95
CA GLN A 7 42.92 -53.50 24.04
C GLN A 7 41.47 -53.04 24.30
N ALA A 8 41.34 -51.90 25.00
CA ALA A 8 40.10 -51.15 25.11
C ALA A 8 39.86 -50.32 23.85
N LEU A 9 38.71 -50.55 23.23
CA LEU A 9 38.25 -49.95 21.99
C LEU A 9 37.71 -48.53 22.25
N VAL A 10 38.19 -47.56 21.46
CA VAL A 10 37.67 -46.19 21.40
C VAL A 10 36.30 -46.22 20.71
N LEU A 11 35.22 -45.82 21.41
CA LEU A 11 33.95 -45.50 20.77
C LEU A 11 33.98 -44.06 20.23
N LEU A 12 34.04 -43.92 18.91
CA LEU A 12 33.65 -42.68 18.23
C LEU A 12 32.11 -42.55 18.30
N GLY A 13 31.64 -41.54 19.03
CA GLY A 13 30.25 -41.09 18.94
C GLY A 13 30.04 -40.32 17.64
N ALA A 14 29.24 -40.88 16.73
CA ALA A 14 28.78 -40.18 15.54
C ALA A 14 27.72 -39.14 15.94
N ALA A 15 28.12 -37.88 16.03
CA ALA A 15 27.18 -36.76 16.06
C ALA A 15 26.57 -36.62 14.65
N GLY A 16 25.39 -37.21 14.45
CA GLY A 16 24.59 -36.97 13.25
C GLY A 16 24.15 -35.51 13.23
N ALA A 17 24.75 -34.71 12.34
CA ALA A 17 24.27 -33.38 12.03
C ALA A 17 22.92 -33.51 11.31
N ALA A 18 21.82 -33.28 12.03
CA ALA A 18 20.52 -33.10 11.41
C ALA A 18 20.54 -31.79 10.62
N THR A 19 20.71 -31.87 9.31
CA THR A 19 20.47 -30.74 8.41
C THR A 19 18.97 -30.44 8.45
N ILE A 20 18.58 -29.39 9.16
CA ILE A 20 17.24 -28.79 9.04
C ILE A 20 17.17 -28.22 7.63
N SER A 21 16.56 -28.97 6.71
CA SER A 21 16.15 -28.41 5.43
C SER A 21 15.00 -27.44 5.73
N VAL A 22 15.28 -26.14 5.64
CA VAL A 22 14.21 -25.14 5.54
C VAL A 22 13.55 -25.38 4.20
N GLN A 23 12.52 -26.22 4.19
CA GLN A 23 11.67 -26.47 3.03
C GLN A 23 11.03 -25.13 2.68
N GLY A 24 11.47 -24.52 1.59
CA GLY A 24 10.98 -23.22 1.15
C GLY A 24 9.46 -23.30 1.00
N GLN A 25 8.72 -22.59 1.85
CA GLN A 25 7.28 -22.49 1.71
C GLN A 25 6.99 -21.90 0.32
N GLN A 26 6.20 -22.61 -0.46
CA GLN A 26 5.71 -22.12 -1.73
C GLN A 26 4.97 -20.79 -1.48
N PRO A 27 5.18 -19.75 -2.31
CA PRO A 27 4.43 -18.51 -2.19
C PRO A 27 2.93 -18.81 -2.26
N VAL A 28 2.18 -18.35 -1.26
CA VAL A 28 0.72 -18.44 -1.26
C VAL A 28 0.20 -17.33 -2.17
N PHE A 29 -0.53 -17.72 -3.21
CA PHE A 29 -1.25 -16.79 -4.09
C PHE A 29 -2.74 -16.83 -3.76
N TYR A 30 -3.37 -15.66 -3.78
CA TYR A 30 -4.80 -15.50 -3.55
C TYR A 30 -5.55 -15.31 -4.87
N GLU A 31 -6.85 -15.64 -4.86
CA GLU A 31 -7.73 -15.32 -5.97
C GLU A 31 -7.86 -13.79 -6.13
N ARG A 32 -7.80 -13.33 -7.39
CA ARG A 32 -8.02 -11.91 -7.72
C ARG A 32 -9.48 -11.57 -7.49
N VAL A 33 -9.75 -10.56 -6.66
CA VAL A 33 -11.12 -10.10 -6.38
C VAL A 33 -11.40 -8.83 -7.19
N PRO A 34 -12.29 -8.86 -8.20
CA PRO A 34 -12.68 -7.63 -8.90
C PRO A 34 -13.48 -6.72 -7.96
N LEU A 35 -13.28 -5.41 -8.06
CA LEU A 35 -13.87 -4.41 -7.17
C LEU A 35 -14.65 -3.33 -7.93
N VAL A 36 -15.58 -2.71 -7.21
CA VAL A 36 -16.18 -1.40 -7.48
C VAL A 36 -15.70 -0.45 -6.39
N LEU A 37 -15.08 0.67 -6.77
CA LEU A 37 -14.50 1.63 -5.84
C LEU A 37 -15.23 2.97 -5.90
N THR A 38 -15.43 3.59 -4.74
CA THR A 38 -15.97 4.94 -4.58
C THR A 38 -15.09 5.78 -3.66
N LEU A 39 -14.81 7.01 -4.09
CA LEU A 39 -14.06 7.99 -3.29
C LEU A 39 -15.02 9.02 -2.74
N ASP A 40 -14.86 9.35 -1.46
CA ASP A 40 -15.60 10.40 -0.80
C ASP A 40 -15.15 11.76 -1.37
N ASP A 41 -16.10 12.52 -1.90
CA ASP A 41 -15.90 13.85 -2.48
C ASP A 41 -16.37 14.99 -1.56
N SER A 42 -16.65 14.68 -0.29
CA SER A 42 -17.03 15.67 0.70
C SER A 42 -15.92 16.73 0.89
N PRO A 43 -16.29 17.99 1.20
CA PRO A 43 -15.33 19.03 1.51
C PRO A 43 -14.37 18.60 2.63
N GLY A 44 -13.07 18.79 2.40
CA GLY A 44 -12.02 18.47 3.38
C GLY A 44 -11.18 17.25 3.04
N TYR A 45 -11.54 16.44 2.03
CA TYR A 45 -10.66 15.41 1.48
C TYR A 45 -9.73 15.99 0.41
N ALA A 46 -8.43 15.69 0.52
CA ALA A 46 -7.42 16.11 -0.44
C ALA A 46 -7.40 15.23 -1.70
N ILE A 47 -8.02 14.06 -1.63
CA ILE A 47 -8.07 13.10 -2.74
C ILE A 47 -9.53 12.71 -3.01
N GLY A 48 -10.22 13.48 -3.85
CA GLY A 48 -11.66 13.31 -4.15
C GLY A 48 -11.95 12.58 -5.46
N SER A 49 -13.19 12.14 -5.68
CA SER A 49 -13.60 11.54 -6.96
C SER A 49 -13.41 12.53 -8.13
N ASP A 50 -13.42 12.02 -9.37
CA ASP A 50 -13.51 12.85 -10.57
C ASP A 50 -14.96 13.23 -10.92
N SER A 51 -15.90 12.98 -9.99
CA SER A 51 -17.35 13.16 -10.15
C SER A 51 -17.97 12.40 -11.34
N GLN A 52 -17.26 11.45 -11.94
CA GLN A 52 -17.75 10.65 -13.07
C GLN A 52 -18.39 9.31 -12.64
N GLY A 53 -18.55 9.09 -11.32
CA GLY A 53 -19.14 7.87 -10.76
C GLY A 53 -18.11 6.91 -10.17
N THR A 54 -18.43 5.61 -10.17
CA THR A 54 -17.64 4.55 -9.53
C THR A 54 -16.54 4.03 -10.44
N TYR A 55 -15.42 3.56 -9.87
CA TYR A 55 -14.36 2.88 -10.60
C TYR A 55 -14.61 1.37 -10.55
N GLU A 56 -15.07 0.79 -11.65
CA GLU A 56 -15.42 -0.62 -11.74
C GLU A 56 -14.39 -1.39 -12.58
N ASP A 57 -13.94 -2.53 -12.06
CA ASP A 57 -12.95 -3.36 -12.73
C ASP A 57 -13.38 -3.77 -14.15
N GLY A 58 -12.56 -3.46 -15.15
CA GLY A 58 -12.82 -3.77 -16.56
C GLY A 58 -13.75 -2.78 -17.28
N VAL A 59 -14.24 -1.73 -16.63
CA VAL A 59 -15.08 -0.68 -17.23
C VAL A 59 -14.24 0.56 -17.52
N ASP A 60 -14.42 1.19 -18.69
CA ASP A 60 -13.69 2.41 -19.09
C ASP A 60 -12.15 2.31 -19.01
N GLY A 61 -11.59 1.10 -19.10
CA GLY A 61 -10.16 0.86 -18.94
C GLY A 61 -9.66 0.94 -17.48
N VAL A 62 -10.56 0.92 -16.51
CA VAL A 62 -10.24 0.81 -15.08
C VAL A 62 -9.81 -0.61 -14.75
N GLU A 63 -8.73 -0.73 -13.97
CA GLU A 63 -8.40 -1.95 -13.23
C GLU A 63 -8.59 -1.66 -11.76
N ALA A 64 -9.50 -2.35 -11.09
CA ALA A 64 -9.82 -2.15 -9.68
C ALA A 64 -9.96 -3.53 -9.01
N CYS A 65 -8.96 -3.99 -8.27
CA CYS A 65 -8.99 -5.34 -7.72
C CYS A 65 -8.21 -5.52 -6.42
N LEU A 66 -8.47 -6.61 -5.72
CA LEU A 66 -7.48 -7.25 -4.85
C LEU A 66 -6.65 -8.21 -5.72
N ASP A 67 -5.34 -7.98 -5.83
CA ASP A 67 -4.44 -8.79 -6.65
C ASP A 67 -4.13 -10.14 -5.97
N SER A 68 -3.34 -10.98 -6.68
CA SER A 68 -2.97 -12.30 -6.18
C SER A 68 -2.03 -12.28 -4.97
N ASN A 69 -1.51 -11.12 -4.59
CA ASN A 69 -0.72 -10.93 -3.38
C ASN A 69 -1.56 -10.33 -2.24
N GLY A 70 -2.86 -10.06 -2.48
CA GLY A 70 -3.74 -9.40 -1.52
C GLY A 70 -3.49 -7.90 -1.39
N ASN A 71 -2.87 -7.26 -2.39
CA ASN A 71 -2.81 -5.81 -2.51
C ASN A 71 -4.09 -5.29 -3.16
N MET A 72 -4.49 -4.07 -2.84
CA MET A 72 -5.53 -3.41 -3.61
C MET A 72 -4.90 -2.57 -4.72
N VAL A 73 -5.36 -2.74 -5.95
CA VAL A 73 -4.85 -2.06 -7.14
C VAL A 73 -5.97 -1.22 -7.74
N LEU A 74 -5.67 0.02 -8.11
CA LEU A 74 -6.57 0.89 -8.87
C LEU A 74 -5.78 1.57 -10.01
N ASN A 75 -5.85 1.06 -11.23
CA ASN A 75 -5.25 1.74 -12.39
C ASN A 75 -6.36 2.41 -13.20
N LEU A 76 -6.18 3.69 -13.53
CA LEU A 76 -7.11 4.43 -14.36
C LEU A 76 -6.48 4.59 -15.75
N ALA A 77 -7.06 3.97 -16.78
CA ALA A 77 -6.69 4.23 -18.17
C ALA A 77 -7.76 5.12 -18.85
N GLY A 78 -7.44 5.70 -20.01
CA GLY A 78 -8.43 6.33 -20.88
C GLY A 78 -8.92 7.72 -20.41
N THR A 79 -10.25 7.87 -20.26
CA THR A 79 -10.96 9.15 -19.99
C THR A 79 -11.11 9.49 -18.52
N ARG A 80 -10.82 8.55 -17.61
CA ARG A 80 -10.89 8.76 -16.16
C ARG A 80 -9.58 9.36 -15.66
N THR A 81 -9.67 10.57 -15.12
CA THR A 81 -8.54 11.31 -14.55
C THR A 81 -9.01 11.94 -13.26
N ARG A 82 -8.25 11.84 -12.17
CA ARG A 82 -8.64 12.48 -10.91
C ARG A 82 -7.86 13.76 -10.70
N THR A 83 -8.35 14.51 -9.74
CA THR A 83 -7.71 15.73 -9.26
C THR A 83 -7.31 15.47 -7.81
N VAL A 84 -6.02 15.48 -7.54
CA VAL A 84 -5.45 15.45 -6.19
C VAL A 84 -5.18 16.87 -5.81
N PHE A 85 -5.57 17.30 -4.60
CA PHE A 85 -5.34 18.63 -4.04
C PHE A 85 -4.08 18.68 -3.15
N PHE A 86 -3.11 19.53 -3.49
CA PHE A 86 -1.89 19.77 -2.74
C PHE A 86 -1.45 21.24 -2.92
N ASP A 87 -1.15 21.88 -1.80
CA ASP A 87 -0.49 23.19 -1.75
C ASP A 87 0.97 22.97 -1.35
N LEU A 88 1.90 23.12 -2.29
CA LEU A 88 3.34 22.99 -2.03
C LEU A 88 3.94 24.26 -1.39
N SER A 89 3.17 25.34 -1.28
CA SER A 89 3.65 26.59 -0.68
C SER A 89 3.71 26.54 0.85
N GLN A 90 3.02 25.57 1.47
CA GLN A 90 3.01 25.37 2.92
C GLN A 90 3.14 23.88 3.30
N PRO A 91 4.39 23.34 3.40
CA PRO A 91 4.59 22.01 3.95
C PRO A 91 4.13 21.97 5.41
N TYR A 92 3.54 20.85 5.83
CA TYR A 92 2.88 20.55 7.11
C TYR A 92 3.15 21.57 8.25
N LEU A 93 2.49 22.73 8.13
CA LEU A 93 1.98 23.59 9.18
C LEU A 93 0.58 24.02 8.72
N PRO A 94 -0.48 23.80 9.53
CA PRO A 94 -1.84 23.96 9.04
C PRO A 94 -2.26 25.44 9.09
N SER A 95 -2.55 26.05 7.94
CA SER A 95 -3.68 27.00 7.81
C SER A 95 -4.01 27.35 6.34
N GLY A 96 -5.20 26.93 5.88
CA GLY A 96 -5.91 27.55 4.74
C GLY A 96 -5.92 26.76 3.42
N PRO A 97 -6.96 26.90 2.59
CA PRO A 97 -7.04 26.24 1.29
C PRO A 97 -6.25 27.05 0.25
N ASN A 98 -5.37 26.41 -0.52
CA ASN A 98 -4.81 27.01 -1.73
C ASN A 98 -4.61 25.96 -2.83
N ASN A 99 -4.83 26.44 -4.06
CA ASN A 99 -5.17 25.68 -5.24
C ASN A 99 -4.00 24.90 -5.88
N LEU A 100 -4.41 23.92 -6.67
CA LEU A 100 -3.60 22.93 -7.36
C LEU A 100 -2.91 23.35 -8.66
N PRO A 101 -1.90 22.58 -9.12
CA PRO A 101 -1.65 22.42 -10.55
C PRO A 101 -2.83 21.73 -11.25
N ALA A 102 -3.37 22.39 -12.29
CA ALA A 102 -4.58 22.02 -13.00
C ALA A 102 -4.51 20.70 -13.79
N ALA A 103 -5.70 20.14 -14.03
CA ALA A 103 -6.08 18.84 -14.58
C ALA A 103 -5.36 18.33 -15.84
N GLY A 104 -5.41 17.00 -16.02
CA GLY A 104 -5.02 16.27 -17.24
C GLY A 104 -4.09 15.08 -16.99
N LEU A 105 -4.39 14.21 -16.04
CA LEU A 105 -3.47 13.18 -15.53
C LEU A 105 -3.77 11.78 -16.10
N GLN A 106 -2.75 10.98 -16.43
CA GLN A 106 -2.90 9.52 -16.54
C GLN A 106 -2.49 8.92 -15.19
N GLU A 107 -3.40 8.22 -14.52
CA GLU A 107 -3.23 7.83 -13.13
C GLU A 107 -3.01 6.34 -12.94
N ARG A 108 -2.15 6.01 -11.97
CA ARG A 108 -1.89 4.63 -11.58
C ARG A 108 -1.82 4.52 -10.06
N VAL A 109 -2.89 4.12 -9.41
CA VAL A 109 -2.94 3.96 -7.96
C VAL A 109 -2.49 2.55 -7.59
N TRP A 110 -1.50 2.43 -6.74
CA TRP A 110 -1.04 1.12 -6.26
C TRP A 110 -1.10 1.07 -4.75
N MET A 111 -2.14 0.45 -4.19
CA MET A 111 -2.23 0.25 -2.74
C MET A 111 -1.64 -1.10 -2.36
N GLY A 112 -0.31 -1.13 -2.27
CA GLY A 112 0.38 -2.27 -1.71
C GLY A 112 -0.01 -2.50 -0.26
N SER A 113 -0.50 -3.70 0.05
CA SER A 113 -0.67 -4.20 1.41
C SER A 113 0.71 -4.53 2.03
N ALA A 114 1.68 -3.62 1.92
CA ALA A 114 2.96 -3.74 2.58
C ALA A 114 2.72 -3.56 4.08
N MET A 115 2.28 -4.62 4.74
CA MET A 115 1.92 -4.62 6.14
C MET A 115 3.14 -4.28 7.00
N LEU A 116 2.87 -3.77 8.21
CA LEU A 116 3.89 -3.45 9.20
C LEU A 116 4.63 -4.71 9.69
N ASP A 117 3.97 -5.87 9.65
CA ASP A 117 4.51 -7.14 10.12
C ASP A 117 4.56 -8.18 8.98
N PRO A 118 5.75 -8.66 8.58
CA PRO A 118 5.88 -9.74 7.61
C PRO A 118 5.34 -11.10 8.09
N ASN A 119 5.09 -11.27 9.40
CA ASN A 119 4.58 -12.50 10.01
C ASN A 119 3.07 -12.51 10.18
N ASN A 120 2.41 -11.36 10.11
CA ASN A 120 0.95 -11.24 10.23
C ASN A 120 0.32 -10.82 8.90
N LYS A 121 0.85 -11.30 7.76
CA LYS A 121 0.36 -11.01 6.41
C LYS A 121 -0.99 -11.70 6.16
N ALA A 122 -2.08 -11.12 6.65
CA ALA A 122 -3.39 -11.44 6.13
C ALA A 122 -3.65 -10.57 4.89
N PRO A 123 -3.92 -11.16 3.71
CA PRO A 123 -4.37 -10.37 2.57
C PRO A 123 -5.71 -9.70 2.90
N LEU A 124 -6.02 -8.58 2.24
CA LEU A 124 -7.21 -7.78 2.54
C LEU A 124 -8.51 -8.60 2.51
N GLN A 125 -8.62 -9.54 1.56
CA GLN A 125 -9.76 -10.45 1.42
C GLN A 125 -9.96 -11.40 2.61
N ASN A 126 -8.95 -11.60 3.46
CA ASN A 126 -8.99 -12.51 4.60
C ASN A 126 -9.07 -11.78 5.94
N MET A 127 -9.18 -10.46 5.95
CA MET A 127 -9.47 -9.72 7.18
C MET A 127 -10.76 -10.24 7.82
N LEU A 128 -10.82 -10.25 9.15
CA LEU A 128 -12.07 -10.57 9.84
C LEU A 128 -13.08 -9.44 9.58
N ILE A 129 -14.35 -9.79 9.38
CA ILE A 129 -15.44 -8.81 9.29
C ILE A 129 -15.49 -8.02 10.59
N GLY A 130 -15.61 -6.69 10.48
CA GLY A 130 -15.57 -5.74 11.59
C GLY A 130 -14.15 -5.43 12.12
N SER A 131 -13.10 -6.02 11.55
CA SER A 131 -11.72 -5.72 11.95
C SER A 131 -11.10 -4.59 11.14
N SER A 132 -10.21 -3.84 11.79
CA SER A 132 -9.40 -2.78 11.18
C SER A 132 -7.92 -3.11 11.27
N GLN A 133 -7.16 -2.73 10.25
CA GLN A 133 -5.71 -2.91 10.19
C GLN A 133 -5.02 -1.62 9.74
N CYS A 134 -3.89 -1.32 10.38
CA CYS A 134 -2.99 -0.25 9.98
C CYS A 134 -2.14 -0.73 8.80
N MET A 135 -2.23 -0.01 7.69
CA MET A 135 -1.56 -0.34 6.46
C MET A 135 -0.72 0.84 5.95
N ARG A 136 0.13 0.49 5.00
CA ARG A 136 0.92 1.42 4.21
C ARG A 136 0.19 1.68 2.91
N LEU A 137 0.37 2.86 2.33
CA LEU A 137 -0.25 3.23 1.06
C LEU A 137 0.72 4.07 0.23
N ILE A 138 0.78 3.77 -1.06
CA ILE A 138 1.39 4.64 -2.06
C ILE A 138 0.34 4.98 -3.11
N TRP A 139 0.23 6.25 -3.49
CA TRP A 139 -0.57 6.66 -4.62
C TRP A 139 0.35 7.20 -5.70
N HIS A 140 0.37 6.60 -6.90
CA HIS A 140 1.17 7.12 -8.01
C HIS A 140 0.31 7.89 -9.02
N PHE A 141 0.87 8.95 -9.55
CA PHE A 141 0.23 9.78 -10.58
C PHE A 141 1.27 10.07 -11.65
N THR A 142 0.91 9.98 -12.92
CA THR A 142 1.78 10.42 -14.00
C THR A 142 1.19 11.69 -14.59
N LEU A 143 1.92 12.80 -14.50
CA LEU A 143 1.54 14.02 -15.21
C LEU A 143 1.69 13.78 -16.71
N ASN A 144 0.68 14.18 -17.50
CA ASN A 144 0.81 14.29 -18.95
C ASN A 144 1.67 15.51 -19.33
N ASP A 145 2.88 15.62 -18.78
CA ASP A 145 3.87 16.63 -19.18
C ASP A 145 4.93 16.03 -20.11
N LYS A 146 5.71 16.89 -20.79
CA LYS A 146 6.77 16.46 -21.72
C LYS A 146 7.91 15.68 -21.05
N LYS A 147 8.02 15.72 -19.71
CA LYS A 147 9.03 15.02 -18.90
C LYS A 147 8.48 13.70 -18.29
N ARG A 148 7.17 13.46 -18.42
CA ARG A 148 6.39 12.36 -17.83
C ARG A 148 6.51 12.28 -16.30
N THR A 149 6.59 13.40 -15.60
CA THR A 149 6.84 13.41 -14.15
C THR A 149 5.85 12.51 -13.39
N GLN A 150 6.37 11.57 -12.59
CA GLN A 150 5.57 10.70 -11.72
C GLN A 150 5.54 11.28 -10.31
N TRP A 151 4.36 11.62 -9.80
CA TRP A 151 4.14 11.98 -8.40
C TRP A 151 3.79 10.75 -7.57
N ARG A 152 4.14 10.81 -6.28
CA ARG A 152 3.83 9.80 -5.29
C ARG A 152 3.34 10.44 -4.01
N ILE A 153 2.24 9.94 -3.47
CA ILE A 153 1.75 10.23 -2.12
C ILE A 153 2.01 8.99 -1.27
N GLY A 154 2.82 9.10 -0.22
CA GLY A 154 3.21 7.98 0.64
C GLY A 154 2.71 8.13 2.08
N TYR A 155 1.87 7.19 2.50
CA TYR A 155 1.54 6.92 3.90
C TYR A 155 2.38 5.76 4.38
N ARG A 156 3.36 6.04 5.27
CA ARG A 156 4.34 5.13 5.85
C ARG A 156 4.97 4.12 4.88
N ARG A 157 6.28 4.25 4.62
CA ARG A 157 7.11 3.43 3.71
C ARG A 157 6.53 3.36 2.28
N ALA A 158 7.08 4.20 1.41
CA ALA A 158 7.18 3.90 0.00
C ALA A 158 8.50 3.15 -0.23
N GLU A 159 8.56 2.22 -1.18
CA GLU A 159 9.60 1.17 -1.42
C GLU A 159 11.10 1.52 -1.22
N LEU A 160 11.52 2.79 -1.06
CA LEU A 160 12.92 3.19 -0.99
C LEU A 160 13.29 4.23 0.09
N VAL A 161 12.34 4.81 0.84
CA VAL A 161 12.65 5.76 1.92
C VAL A 161 11.64 5.59 3.05
N GLU A 162 12.12 5.40 4.27
CA GLU A 162 11.26 5.40 5.44
C GLU A 162 10.69 6.80 5.65
N VAL A 163 9.37 6.87 5.74
CA VAL A 163 8.62 8.11 5.86
C VAL A 163 8.13 8.22 7.30
N GLU A 164 9.06 8.40 8.23
CA GLU A 164 8.77 8.29 9.67
C GLU A 164 7.77 9.34 10.17
N GLN A 165 7.64 10.46 9.46
CA GLN A 165 6.76 11.56 9.86
C GLN A 165 5.36 11.49 9.21
N SER A 166 5.08 10.51 8.34
CA SER A 166 3.73 10.30 7.80
C SER A 166 2.89 9.33 8.64
N GLY A 167 1.57 9.41 8.47
CA GLY A 167 0.61 8.53 9.10
C GLY A 167 0.48 7.19 8.39
N HIS A 168 -0.31 6.31 8.99
CA HIS A 168 -0.78 5.08 8.36
C HIS A 168 -2.09 5.31 7.59
N VAL A 169 -2.51 4.31 6.84
CA VAL A 169 -3.89 4.16 6.37
C VAL A 169 -4.57 3.10 7.24
N VAL A 170 -5.85 3.29 7.51
CA VAL A 170 -6.68 2.28 8.16
C VAL A 170 -7.49 1.61 7.08
N VAL A 171 -7.46 0.29 7.05
CA VAL A 171 -8.40 -0.51 6.27
C VAL A 171 -9.30 -1.25 7.23
N THR A 172 -10.60 -1.15 7.01
CA THR A 172 -11.63 -1.85 7.79
C THR A 172 -12.43 -2.74 6.85
N ARG A 173 -12.54 -4.03 7.14
CA ARG A 173 -13.48 -4.91 6.45
C ARG A 173 -14.84 -4.78 7.11
N VAL A 174 -15.79 -4.13 6.44
CA VAL A 174 -17.10 -3.82 7.02
C VAL A 174 -18.04 -5.02 6.96
N ASP A 175 -18.01 -5.75 5.85
CA ASP A 175 -18.80 -6.96 5.62
C ASP A 175 -18.05 -7.96 4.73
N GLU A 176 -18.75 -8.98 4.21
CA GLU A 176 -18.14 -10.03 3.38
C GLU A 176 -17.49 -9.47 2.11
N ASP A 177 -18.06 -8.40 1.56
CA ASP A 177 -17.72 -7.87 0.25
C ASP A 177 -17.22 -6.42 0.30
N THR A 178 -17.20 -5.77 1.46
CA THR A 178 -16.89 -4.34 1.57
C THR A 178 -15.70 -4.04 2.47
N TRP A 179 -14.80 -3.19 1.98
CA TRP A 179 -13.70 -2.59 2.71
C TRP A 179 -13.78 -1.06 2.67
N VAL A 180 -13.44 -0.41 3.77
CA VAL A 180 -13.31 1.05 3.88
C VAL A 180 -11.86 1.37 4.18
N LEU A 181 -11.29 2.27 3.40
CA LEU A 181 -9.89 2.66 3.45
C LEU A 181 -9.82 4.17 3.67
N GLU A 182 -9.15 4.60 4.72
CA GLU A 182 -9.10 6.01 5.12
C GLU A 182 -7.75 6.37 5.73
N SER A 183 -7.36 7.64 5.62
CA SER A 183 -6.18 8.11 6.31
C SER A 183 -6.36 7.96 7.82
N ALA A 184 -5.36 7.37 8.51
CA ALA A 184 -5.50 7.04 9.91
C ALA A 184 -5.74 8.29 10.76
N THR A 185 -6.77 8.24 11.60
CA THR A 185 -6.88 9.10 12.78
C THR A 185 -6.22 8.40 13.98
N PRO A 186 -5.75 9.11 15.03
CA PRO A 186 -4.91 8.53 16.09
C PRO A 186 -5.60 7.51 17.01
N SER A 187 -6.77 7.00 16.65
CA SER A 187 -7.65 6.22 17.52
C SER A 187 -7.34 4.71 17.54
N LEU A 188 -6.56 4.18 16.58
CA LEU A 188 -6.27 2.75 16.50
C LEU A 188 -4.89 2.37 17.10
N PRO A 189 -4.82 1.41 18.04
CA PRO A 189 -3.55 0.88 18.53
C PRO A 189 -2.67 0.35 17.39
N GLY A 190 -1.42 0.81 17.32
CA GLY A 190 -0.49 0.45 16.25
C GLY A 190 -0.49 1.39 15.03
N CYS A 191 -1.50 2.27 14.89
CA CYS A 191 -1.54 3.32 13.87
C CYS A 191 -0.85 4.60 14.38
N GLN A 192 0.35 4.48 14.93
CA GLN A 192 1.11 5.63 15.45
C GLN A 192 1.61 6.53 14.30
N GLY A 193 1.71 7.83 14.54
CA GLY A 193 2.20 8.82 13.56
C GLY A 193 1.33 10.07 13.49
N ASN A 194 1.64 10.97 12.55
CA ASN A 194 0.83 12.16 12.30
C ASN A 194 -0.41 11.77 11.49
N PRO A 195 -1.63 11.94 12.02
CA PRO A 195 -2.84 11.55 11.33
C PRO A 195 -3.03 12.37 10.06
N ASN A 196 -3.55 11.73 9.00
CA ASN A 196 -3.77 12.37 7.70
C ASN A 196 -2.53 12.99 7.05
N VAL A 197 -1.32 12.67 7.51
CA VAL A 197 -0.09 13.19 6.90
C VAL A 197 0.49 12.18 5.94
N ALA A 198 0.81 12.63 4.72
CA ALA A 198 1.54 11.86 3.73
C ALA A 198 2.77 12.62 3.26
N LYS A 199 3.77 11.90 2.75
CA LYS A 199 4.93 12.49 2.06
C LYS A 199 4.63 12.59 0.57
N ILE A 200 4.96 13.72 -0.03
CA ILE A 200 4.83 13.96 -1.47
C ILE A 200 6.22 13.95 -2.10
N THR A 201 6.41 13.13 -3.13
CA THR A 201 7.66 13.09 -3.91
C THR A 201 7.34 13.06 -5.40
N ASP A 202 8.26 13.54 -6.24
CA ASP A 202 8.20 13.32 -7.68
C ASP A 202 9.44 12.62 -8.23
N THR A 203 9.32 12.08 -9.44
CA THR A 203 10.45 11.53 -10.20
C THR A 203 10.20 11.72 -11.69
N PRO A 204 11.15 12.31 -12.44
CA PRO A 204 11.07 12.32 -13.89
C PRO A 204 11.11 10.89 -14.45
N THR A 205 10.15 10.55 -15.29
CA THR A 205 10.05 9.22 -15.93
C THR A 205 11.05 9.07 -17.08
N VAL A 206 11.52 10.20 -17.64
CA VAL A 206 12.63 10.28 -18.60
C VAL A 206 13.89 10.77 -17.86
N GLY A 207 15.01 10.05 -17.99
CA GLY A 207 16.29 10.41 -17.35
C GLY A 207 16.38 10.05 -15.85
N LYS A 208 15.67 8.99 -15.44
CA LYS A 208 15.52 8.45 -14.06
C LYS A 208 16.76 8.55 -13.16
N THR A 209 16.95 9.65 -12.44
CA THR A 209 18.02 9.70 -11.43
C THR A 209 17.74 10.57 -10.21
N LEU A 210 16.67 11.37 -10.20
CA LEU A 210 16.36 12.24 -9.06
C LEU A 210 14.93 12.04 -8.58
N ILE A 211 14.79 11.57 -7.34
CA ILE A 211 13.54 11.67 -6.59
C ILE A 211 13.57 13.06 -5.94
N THR A 212 12.63 13.93 -6.31
CA THR A 212 12.46 15.21 -5.63
C THR A 212 11.55 15.02 -4.43
N ASP A 213 12.03 15.41 -3.25
CA ASP A 213 11.23 15.43 -2.03
C ASP A 213 10.54 16.78 -1.90
N HIS A 214 9.21 16.78 -1.82
CA HIS A 214 8.42 17.99 -1.60
C HIS A 214 8.04 18.17 -0.12
N GLY A 215 8.32 17.20 0.74
CA GLY A 215 8.01 17.25 2.16
C GLY A 215 6.69 16.54 2.53
N TYR A 216 6.14 16.94 3.67
CA TYR A 216 4.98 16.32 4.31
C TYR A 216 3.77 17.23 4.24
N TYR A 217 2.59 16.67 4.02
CA TYR A 217 1.35 17.41 3.79
C TYR A 217 0.16 16.72 4.43
N VAL A 218 -0.88 17.49 4.77
CA VAL A 218 -2.18 16.97 5.20
C VAL A 218 -2.94 16.51 3.96
N VAL A 219 -3.16 15.20 3.80
CA VAL A 219 -3.75 14.60 2.59
C VAL A 219 -4.95 13.67 2.90
N PRO A 220 -5.95 14.09 3.70
CA PRO A 220 -7.06 13.22 4.08
C PRO A 220 -7.78 12.61 2.87
N PHE A 221 -8.18 11.35 2.98
CA PHE A 221 -8.99 10.67 1.96
C PHE A 221 -9.86 9.58 2.59
N ARG A 222 -10.92 9.20 1.87
CA ARG A 222 -11.73 8.03 2.19
C ARG A 222 -12.17 7.33 0.91
N LEU A 223 -11.97 6.02 0.87
CA LEU A 223 -12.27 5.13 -0.25
C LEU A 223 -13.09 3.95 0.26
N VAL A 224 -14.15 3.60 -0.45
CA VAL A 224 -14.95 2.39 -0.21
C VAL A 224 -14.72 1.45 -1.38
N ALA A 225 -14.40 0.20 -1.07
CA ALA A 225 -14.19 -0.87 -2.03
C ALA A 225 -15.22 -1.97 -1.79
N THR A 226 -15.99 -2.32 -2.82
CA THR A 226 -16.96 -3.41 -2.76
C THR A 226 -16.61 -4.47 -3.80
N ARG A 227 -16.71 -5.76 -3.46
CA ARG A 227 -16.54 -6.86 -4.42
C ARG A 227 -17.55 -6.71 -5.55
N ARG A 228 -17.07 -6.81 -6.78
CA ARG A 228 -17.91 -6.90 -7.96
C ARG A 228 -18.46 -8.32 -8.06
N LEU A 229 -19.76 -8.46 -7.90
CA LEU A 229 -20.45 -9.73 -8.11
C LEU A 229 -20.61 -9.97 -9.64
N PRO A 230 -20.57 -11.23 -10.10
CA PRO A 230 -20.75 -11.58 -11.50
C PRO A 230 -22.14 -11.27 -12.05
#